data_AF-A0A2P2E1M2-F1
#
_entry.id   AF-A0A2P2E1M2-F1
#
_cell.length_a   1.000
_cell.length_b   1.000
_cell.length_c   1.000
_cell.angle_alpha   90.00
_cell.angle_beta   90.00
_cell.angle_gamma   90.00
#
_symmetry.space_group_name_H-M   'P 1'
#
loop_
_entity.id
_entity.type
_entity.pdbx_description
1 polymer ?
#
loop_
_entity_poly.entity_id
_entity_poly.type
_entity_poly.pdbx_seq_one_letter_code
_entity_poly.pdbx_strand_id
1 'polypeptide(L)'
;MATETATEVEKPTEPSPETASSLVPGLKFPPKNDQINYMVQIGNFSPEEAGKLGKQLMQADPSLQGRIFRTSTGKLYAGYFYRMEDAREALDRISRQIPYSGDAMVKTIRF
;
A
#
# COMPACT_ATOMS: atom_id res chain seq x y z
N MET A 1 -25.54 -52.91 6.09
CA MET A 1 -24.08 -53.04 6.25
C MET A 1 -23.47 -51.89 5.46
N ALA A 2 -23.27 -50.74 6.10
CA ALA A 2 -22.12 -50.37 6.95
C ALA A 2 -21.14 -49.52 6.12
N THR A 3 -21.05 -48.26 6.52
CA THR A 3 -20.18 -47.17 6.09
C THR A 3 -18.73 -47.43 6.46
N GLU A 4 -17.74 -47.21 5.58
CA GLU A 4 -16.34 -46.97 5.99
C GLU A 4 -15.66 -45.98 5.02
N THR A 5 -15.43 -44.71 5.38
CA THR A 5 -14.33 -44.04 6.14
C THR A 5 -13.06 -43.71 5.35
N ALA A 6 -12.61 -42.48 5.58
CA ALA A 6 -11.45 -41.76 5.03
C ALA A 6 -10.11 -42.18 5.63
N THR A 7 -9.00 -41.84 4.96
CA THR A 7 -7.63 -41.55 5.48
C THR A 7 -6.82 -41.00 4.28
N GLU A 8 -6.60 -39.69 4.16
CA GLU A 8 -5.47 -38.91 4.71
C GLU A 8 -4.14 -39.11 3.94
N VAL A 9 -3.65 -38.07 3.26
CA VAL A 9 -2.22 -37.80 3.12
C VAL A 9 -1.98 -36.29 2.85
N GLU A 10 -1.46 -35.64 3.89
CA GLU A 10 -0.49 -34.52 3.91
C GLU A 10 -0.86 -33.17 3.27
N LYS A 11 -1.30 -32.25 4.15
CA LYS A 11 -1.15 -30.80 3.96
C LYS A 11 0.32 -30.41 4.14
N PRO A 12 0.98 -29.73 3.18
CA PRO A 12 2.17 -28.99 3.50
C PRO A 12 1.78 -27.80 4.39
N THR A 13 2.46 -27.70 5.53
CA THR A 13 2.46 -26.57 6.45
C THR A 13 2.86 -25.31 5.69
N GLU A 14 1.87 -24.54 5.24
CA GLU A 14 2.04 -23.16 4.85
C GLU A 14 2.30 -22.34 6.12
N PRO A 15 3.37 -21.53 6.21
CA PRO A 15 3.51 -20.60 7.31
C PRO A 15 2.35 -19.61 7.26
N SER A 16 1.54 -19.62 8.32
CA SER A 16 0.52 -18.65 8.70
C SER A 16 0.66 -17.29 7.99
N PRO A 17 -0.33 -16.84 7.19
CA PRO A 17 -0.40 -15.47 6.69
C PRO A 17 -0.89 -14.52 7.80
N GLU A 18 -0.18 -14.49 8.93
CA GLU A 18 -0.58 -13.70 10.11
C GLU A 18 0.08 -12.30 10.13
N THR A 19 0.49 -11.76 8.98
CA THR A 19 0.92 -10.35 8.90
C THR A 19 0.51 -9.64 7.60
N ALA A 20 -0.42 -10.23 6.83
CA ALA A 20 -0.89 -9.66 5.56
C ALA A 20 -2.38 -9.30 5.59
N SER A 21 -2.90 -8.79 6.71
CA SER A 21 -4.26 -8.23 6.70
C SER A 21 -4.42 -7.11 7.72
N SER A 22 -3.81 -5.98 7.40
CA SER A 22 -4.42 -4.68 7.71
C SER A 22 -4.48 -3.91 6.39
N LEU A 23 -5.12 -4.53 5.39
CA LEU A 23 -5.58 -3.82 4.20
C LEU A 23 -6.50 -2.72 4.73
N VAL A 24 -6.02 -1.48 4.66
CA VAL A 24 -6.75 -0.29 5.07
C VAL A 24 -8.11 -0.33 4.37
N PRO A 25 -9.23 -0.50 5.10
CA PRO A 25 -10.54 -0.57 4.46
C PRO A 25 -10.80 0.76 3.73
N GLY A 26 -10.94 0.71 2.40
CA GLY A 26 -11.27 1.87 1.56
C GLY A 26 -10.23 2.29 0.52
N LEU A 27 -9.13 1.54 0.33
CA LEU A 27 -8.24 1.79 -0.82
C LEU A 27 -8.93 1.39 -2.13
N LYS A 28 -9.05 2.33 -3.07
CA LYS A 28 -9.68 2.08 -4.38
C LYS A 28 -8.80 1.23 -5.30
N PHE A 29 -7.50 1.15 -5.01
CA PHE A 29 -6.53 0.36 -5.76
C PHE A 29 -5.76 -0.55 -4.78
N PRO A 30 -6.21 -1.80 -4.58
CA PRO A 30 -5.52 -2.76 -3.71
C PRO A 30 -4.21 -3.26 -4.36
N PRO A 31 -3.29 -3.83 -3.56
CA PRO A 31 -2.10 -4.46 -4.10
C PRO A 31 -2.41 -5.75 -4.86
N LYS A 32 -1.60 -6.11 -5.84
CA LYS A 32 -1.68 -7.37 -6.58
C LYS A 32 -0.65 -8.37 -6.07
N ASN A 33 -1.05 -9.60 -5.73
CA ASN A 33 -0.12 -10.61 -5.19
C ASN A 33 0.83 -11.17 -6.27
N ASP A 34 0.35 -11.41 -7.49
CA ASP A 34 1.18 -12.00 -8.57
C ASP A 34 2.04 -10.98 -9.35
N GLN A 35 2.13 -9.73 -8.91
CA GLN A 35 2.87 -8.68 -9.62
C GLN A 35 3.62 -7.75 -8.67
N ILE A 36 4.62 -7.07 -9.21
CA ILE A 36 5.32 -6.02 -8.49
C ILE A 36 4.38 -4.83 -8.32
N ASN A 37 4.23 -4.37 -7.08
CA ASN A 37 3.53 -3.13 -6.76
C ASN A 37 4.55 -2.07 -6.33
N TYR A 38 4.28 -0.83 -6.68
CA TYR A 38 5.08 0.31 -6.30
C TYR A 38 4.24 1.22 -5.41
N MET A 39 4.88 1.81 -4.40
CA MET A 39 4.27 2.86 -3.59
C MET A 39 5.27 3.99 -3.42
N VAL A 40 4.78 5.21 -3.30
CA VAL A 40 5.58 6.37 -2.96
C VAL A 40 5.49 6.54 -1.45
N GLN A 41 6.60 6.34 -0.74
CA GLN A 41 6.73 6.82 0.63
C GLN A 41 6.88 8.33 0.56
N ILE A 42 5.98 9.08 1.19
CA ILE A 42 5.99 10.55 1.14
C ILE A 42 6.85 11.09 2.28
N GLY A 43 6.72 10.50 3.46
CA GLY A 43 7.44 10.91 4.66
C GLY A 43 6.80 10.36 5.93
N ASN A 44 7.38 10.75 7.06
CA ASN A 44 6.86 10.42 8.38
C ASN A 44 6.27 11.69 9.00
N PHE A 45 5.00 11.64 9.36
CA PHE A 45 4.25 12.79 9.85
C PHE A 45 3.41 12.39 11.07
N SER A 46 3.06 13.38 11.89
CA SER A 46 2.08 13.16 12.95
C SER A 46 0.73 12.74 12.33
N PRO A 47 -0.13 11.98 13.03
CA PRO A 47 -1.40 11.49 12.47
C PRO A 47 -2.31 12.60 11.91
N GLU A 48 -2.30 13.76 12.55
CA GLU A 48 -3.03 14.96 12.13
C GLU A 48 -2.45 15.58 10.86
N GLU A 49 -1.12 15.73 10.81
CA GLU A 49 -0.39 16.27 9.66
C GLU A 49 -0.54 15.37 8.44
N ALA A 50 -0.38 14.05 8.61
CA ALA A 50 -0.58 13.05 7.57
C ALA A 50 -2.01 13.15 6.97
N GLY A 51 -3.02 13.40 7.82
CA GLY A 51 -4.40 13.58 7.38
C GLY A 51 -4.62 14.87 6.58
N LYS A 52 -4.06 15.99 7.04
CA LYS A 52 -4.13 17.28 6.31
C LYS A 52 -3.38 17.20 4.98
N LEU A 53 -2.17 16.66 5.00
CA LEU A 53 -1.32 16.53 3.83
C LEU A 53 -1.90 15.58 2.80
N GLY A 54 -2.42 14.41 3.24
CA GLY A 54 -3.09 13.48 2.35
C GLY A 54 -4.29 14.11 1.62
N LYS A 55 -5.10 14.89 2.34
CA LYS A 55 -6.22 15.64 1.73
C LYS A 55 -5.74 16.70 0.74
N GLN A 56 -4.70 17.46 1.09
CA GLN A 56 -4.11 18.47 0.20
C GLN A 56 -3.58 17.83 -1.09
N LEU A 57 -2.85 16.72 -0.98
CA LEU A 57 -2.34 15.99 -2.15
C LEU A 57 -3.47 15.45 -3.02
N MET A 58 -4.53 14.91 -2.43
CA MET A 58 -5.73 14.44 -3.16
C MET A 58 -6.51 15.57 -3.84
N GLN A 59 -6.45 16.80 -3.31
CA GLN A 59 -7.06 17.98 -3.93
C GLN A 59 -6.19 18.54 -5.06
N ALA A 60 -4.86 18.52 -4.87
CA ALA A 60 -3.90 19.02 -5.86
C ALA A 60 -3.75 18.05 -7.05
N ASP A 61 -3.78 16.73 -6.82
CA ASP A 61 -3.73 15.72 -7.86
C ASP A 61 -4.86 14.68 -7.66
N PRO A 62 -5.95 14.79 -8.45
CA PRO A 62 -7.07 13.85 -8.39
C PRO A 62 -6.68 12.38 -8.63
N SER A 63 -5.56 12.11 -9.30
CA SER A 63 -5.09 10.74 -9.53
C SER A 63 -4.66 10.03 -8.24
N LEU A 64 -4.35 10.79 -7.19
CA LEU A 64 -4.00 10.29 -5.86
C LEU A 64 -5.23 9.94 -5.01
N GLN A 65 -6.44 10.30 -5.46
CA GLN A 65 -7.67 9.92 -4.75
C GLN A 65 -7.84 8.41 -4.67
N GLY A 66 -8.04 7.91 -3.45
CA GLY A 66 -8.11 6.47 -3.18
C GLY A 66 -6.77 5.74 -3.28
N ARG A 67 -5.65 6.48 -3.38
CA ARG A 67 -4.29 5.95 -3.35
C ARG A 67 -3.46 6.43 -2.16
N ILE A 68 -3.89 7.48 -1.45
CA ILE A 68 -3.18 7.93 -0.25
C ILE A 68 -3.65 7.10 0.95
N PHE A 69 -2.69 6.56 1.71
CA PHE A 69 -2.94 5.89 2.98
C PHE A 69 -1.83 6.16 3.97
N ARG A 70 -2.19 6.14 5.25
CA ARG A 70 -1.25 6.27 6.37
C ARG A 70 -1.11 4.94 7.10
N THR A 71 0.08 4.67 7.60
CA THR A 71 0.30 3.56 8.53
C THR A 71 0.14 4.04 9.97
N SER A 72 -0.12 3.11 10.89
CA SER A 72 -0.18 3.39 12.33
C SER A 72 1.12 3.96 12.91
N THR A 73 2.24 3.77 12.19
CA THR A 73 3.57 4.31 12.53
C THR A 73 3.78 5.76 12.14
N GLY A 74 2.80 6.43 11.52
CA GLY A 74 2.89 7.83 11.10
C GLY A 74 3.43 8.05 9.68
N LYS A 75 3.75 6.96 8.96
CA LYS A 75 4.23 7.08 7.57
C LYS A 75 3.06 7.29 6.62
N LEU A 76 3.21 8.25 5.72
CA LEU A 76 2.26 8.53 4.66
C LEU A 76 2.77 7.93 3.34
N TYR A 77 1.90 7.23 2.64
CA TYR A 77 2.19 6.58 1.38
C TYR A 77 1.15 6.94 0.31
N ALA A 78 1.58 6.93 -0.95
CA ALA A 78 0.72 6.92 -2.12
C ALA A 78 0.90 5.59 -2.88
N GLY A 79 -0.18 4.90 -3.20
CA GLY A 79 -0.16 3.64 -3.92
C GLY A 79 -1.52 2.93 -3.90
N TYR A 80 -1.63 1.75 -4.48
CA TYR A 80 -0.58 1.03 -5.17
C TYR A 80 -0.51 1.43 -6.65
N PHE A 81 0.71 1.44 -7.20
CA PHE A 81 0.99 1.63 -8.62
C PHE A 81 1.50 0.29 -9.18
N TYR A 82 1.08 -0.06 -10.39
CA TYR A 82 1.48 -1.34 -11.01
C TYR A 82 2.67 -1.19 -11.98
N ARG A 83 3.09 0.04 -12.27
CA ARG A 83 4.29 0.35 -13.06
C ARG A 83 5.19 1.29 -12.30
N MET A 84 6.49 1.17 -12.55
CA MET A 84 7.49 2.02 -11.90
C MET A 84 7.38 3.45 -12.40
N GLU A 85 7.08 3.64 -13.69
CA GLU A 85 6.89 4.96 -14.30
C GLU A 85 5.76 5.73 -13.62
N ASP A 86 4.60 5.11 -13.41
CA ASP A 86 3.46 5.73 -12.72
C ASP A 86 3.84 6.18 -11.29
N ALA A 87 4.60 5.35 -10.57
CA ALA A 87 5.04 5.68 -9.21
C ALA A 87 6.08 6.81 -9.20
N ARG A 88 6.96 6.88 -10.20
CA ARG A 88 7.94 7.97 -10.35
C ARG A 88 7.27 9.28 -10.72
N GLU A 89 6.32 9.26 -11.63
CA GLU A 89 5.52 10.45 -11.96
C GLU A 89 4.76 10.94 -10.73
N ALA A 90 4.14 10.03 -9.97
CA ALA A 90 3.48 10.39 -8.73
C ALA A 90 4.46 11.00 -7.72
N LEU A 91 5.67 10.44 -7.57
CA LEU A 91 6.71 11.00 -6.70
C LEU A 91 7.13 12.41 -7.13
N ASP A 92 7.35 12.65 -8.41
CA ASP A 92 7.72 13.97 -8.93
C ASP A 92 6.60 14.99 -8.65
N ARG A 93 5.34 14.63 -8.93
CA ARG A 93 4.17 15.47 -8.64
C ARG A 93 4.04 15.76 -7.16
N ILE A 94 4.16 14.74 -6.31
CA ILE A 94 4.10 14.88 -4.85
C ILE A 94 5.24 15.80 -4.38
N SER A 95 6.47 15.59 -4.85
CA SER A 95 7.64 16.37 -4.44
C SER A 95 7.51 17.85 -4.79
N ARG A 96 6.79 18.20 -5.86
CA ARG A 96 6.49 19.60 -6.20
C ARG A 96 5.42 20.23 -5.29
N GLN A 97 4.58 19.42 -4.67
CA GLN A 97 3.47 19.86 -3.81
C GLN A 97 3.87 19.98 -2.33
N ILE A 98 4.96 19.33 -1.92
CA ILE A 98 5.43 19.36 -0.53
C ILE A 98 6.85 19.90 -0.40
N PRO A 99 7.08 20.89 0.48
CA PRO A 99 8.39 21.50 0.67
C PRO A 99 9.42 20.58 1.35
N TYR A 100 8.97 19.47 1.97
CA TYR A 100 9.81 18.56 2.75
C TYR A 100 9.90 17.15 2.13
N SER A 101 9.92 17.04 0.80
CA SER A 101 9.98 15.77 0.08
C SER A 101 11.35 15.07 0.11
N GLY A 102 12.28 15.50 0.97
CA GLY A 102 13.65 14.94 1.02
C GLY A 102 13.70 13.44 1.32
N ASP A 103 12.70 12.92 2.04
CA ASP A 103 12.54 11.49 2.36
C ASP A 103 11.54 10.78 1.44
N ALA A 104 11.01 11.48 0.44
CA ALA A 104 10.03 10.91 -0.47
C ALA A 104 10.72 9.98 -1.48
N MET A 105 10.29 8.72 -1.53
CA MET A 105 10.93 7.71 -2.37
C MET A 105 9.94 6.66 -2.89
N VAL A 106 10.20 6.14 -4.08
CA VAL A 106 9.48 4.97 -4.60
C VAL A 106 9.99 3.71 -3.92
N LYS A 107 9.08 2.94 -3.33
CA LYS A 107 9.31 1.62 -2.77
C LYS A 107 8.70 0.55 -3.64
N THR A 108 9.45 -0.52 -3.84
CA THR A 108 9.00 -1.72 -4.54
C THR A 108 8.51 -2.75 -3.52
N ILE A 109 7.33 -3.31 -3.75
CA ILE A 109 6.67 -4.24 -2.85
C ILE A 109 6.12 -5.42 -3.62
N ARG A 110 6.37 -6.60 -3.07
CA ARG A 110 5.83 -7.88 -3.51
C ARG A 110 5.09 -8.48 -2.32
N PHE A 111 3.91 -9.02 -2.58
CA PHE A 111 3.07 -9.69 -1.59
C PHE A 111 3.11 -11.18 -1.84
#